data_AF-A0A0N0M3G5-F1
#
_entry.id   AF-A0A0N0M3G5-F1
#
_cell.length_a   1.000
_cell.length_b   1.000
_cell.length_c   1.000
_cell.angle_alpha   90.00
_cell.angle_beta   90.00
_cell.angle_gamma   90.00
#
_symmetry.space_group_name_H-M   'P 1'
#
loop_
_entity.id
_entity.type
_entity.pdbx_description
1 polymer ?
#
loop_
_entity_poly.entity_id
_entity_poly.type
_entity_poly.pdbx_seq_one_letter_code
_entity_poly.pdbx_strand_id
1 'polypeptide(L)'
;MALETGPQKGAPPTLEWIGINTLNVDEAYQRATDGANSRRIIIGMVKEWDWALCQPLVVSRRADGSLFILDGQHRKAGAVERGDIPHLPCVVLTGRDTSAEAATFVALNTKRQKLSQADIFNGMLAAGDEEAKAMQAMLQQTGWRQRSHSTTSAFVAGDLACAPMLTRSLKAFGEAPVRNALTALREAYLQTPVRNAATLLKALMPIYRDGDLDGGDPDLFIQTLSEAEPADWELHGMDHRRKHPVLSRIEAISGSMLEAYREMSKGEAA
;
A
#
# COMPACT_ATOMS: atom_id res chain seq x y z
N MET A 1 -5.36 -1.33 34.03
CA MET A 1 -6.07 -0.04 34.10
C MET A 1 -7.46 -0.27 33.51
N ALA A 2 -8.53 -0.10 34.27
CA ALA A 2 -9.89 -0.25 33.74
C ALA A 2 -10.20 0.95 32.83
N LEU A 3 -10.75 0.68 31.64
CA LEU A 3 -11.14 1.73 30.71
C LEU A 3 -12.48 2.32 31.19
N GLU A 4 -12.58 3.65 31.29
CA GLU A 4 -13.86 4.32 31.49
C GLU A 4 -14.74 4.18 30.24
N THR A 5 -15.99 3.76 30.43
CA THR A 5 -16.94 3.55 29.33
C THR A 5 -17.99 4.66 29.31
N GLY A 6 -18.21 5.29 28.15
CA GLY A 6 -19.33 6.21 27.93
C GLY A 6 -20.67 5.48 27.74
N PRO A 7 -21.81 6.20 27.75
CA PRO A 7 -23.12 5.59 27.55
C PRO A 7 -23.29 5.05 26.13
N GLN A 8 -24.02 3.93 26.02
CA GLN A 8 -24.45 3.39 24.72
C GLN A 8 -25.39 4.37 24.01
N LYS A 9 -25.30 4.45 22.68
CA LYS A 9 -26.15 5.31 21.85
C LYS A 9 -26.92 4.48 20.82
N GLY A 10 -28.23 4.67 20.75
CA GLY A 10 -29.12 3.98 19.82
C GLY A 10 -29.51 2.57 20.27
N ALA A 11 -30.37 1.91 19.50
CA ALA A 11 -30.76 0.52 19.71
C ALA A 11 -29.75 -0.44 19.04
N PRO A 12 -29.58 -1.66 19.56
CA PRO A 12 -28.81 -2.71 18.89
C PRO A 12 -29.38 -3.00 17.49
N PRO A 13 -28.52 -3.28 16.49
CA PRO A 13 -28.98 -3.66 15.15
C PRO A 13 -29.53 -5.09 15.11
N THR A 14 -30.30 -5.40 14.08
CA THR A 14 -30.64 -6.79 13.70
C THR A 14 -29.74 -7.27 12.55
N LEU A 15 -29.53 -8.59 12.47
CA LEU A 15 -28.89 -9.25 11.32
C LEU A 15 -29.97 -9.95 10.50
N GLU A 16 -30.12 -9.55 9.24
CA GLU A 16 -31.20 -10.01 8.36
C GLU A 16 -30.67 -10.39 6.97
N TRP A 17 -31.25 -11.41 6.34
CA TRP A 17 -31.06 -11.67 4.91
C TRP A 17 -32.14 -10.92 4.14
N ILE A 18 -31.74 -9.90 3.39
CA ILE A 18 -32.68 -8.98 2.72
C ILE A 18 -32.62 -9.19 1.22
N GLY A 19 -33.80 -9.22 0.58
CA GLY A 19 -33.93 -9.33 -0.87
C GLY A 19 -33.28 -8.13 -1.57
N ILE A 20 -32.44 -8.37 -2.58
CA ILE A 20 -31.68 -7.30 -3.24
C ILE A 20 -32.57 -6.23 -3.90
N ASN A 21 -33.81 -6.60 -4.24
CA ASN A 21 -34.81 -5.75 -4.89
C ASN A 21 -35.59 -4.85 -3.90
N THR A 22 -35.48 -5.09 -2.59
CA THR A 22 -36.12 -4.25 -1.57
C THR A 22 -35.17 -3.20 -1.00
N LEU A 23 -33.89 -3.23 -1.39
CA LEU A 23 -32.85 -2.33 -0.91
C LEU A 23 -32.74 -1.09 -1.81
N ASN A 24 -32.97 0.07 -1.20
CA ASN A 24 -32.94 1.37 -1.87
C ASN A 24 -31.63 2.12 -1.59
N VAL A 25 -31.35 3.13 -2.40
CA VAL A 25 -30.23 4.06 -2.23
C VAL A 25 -30.82 5.47 -2.09
N ASP A 26 -30.35 6.22 -1.10
CA ASP A 26 -30.69 7.64 -0.98
C ASP A 26 -29.63 8.48 -1.70
N GLU A 27 -30.03 9.13 -2.79
CA GLU A 27 -29.14 9.96 -3.61
C GLU A 27 -28.70 11.25 -2.90
N ALA A 28 -29.38 11.66 -1.82
CA ALA A 28 -29.07 12.92 -1.12
C ALA A 28 -27.68 12.93 -0.47
N TYR A 29 -27.13 11.76 -0.13
CA TYR A 29 -25.84 11.66 0.55
C TYR A 29 -24.93 10.53 0.04
N GLN A 30 -25.35 9.77 -0.97
CA GLN A 30 -24.53 8.70 -1.55
C GLN A 30 -23.84 9.10 -2.84
N ARG A 31 -22.75 8.38 -3.12
CA ARG A 31 -21.94 8.58 -4.32
C ARG A 31 -22.58 7.82 -5.48
N ALA A 32 -22.54 8.41 -6.67
CA ALA A 32 -22.84 7.67 -7.88
C ALA A 32 -21.85 6.49 -8.05
N THR A 33 -22.36 5.34 -8.52
CA THR A 33 -21.56 4.13 -8.78
C THR A 33 -21.16 3.98 -10.24
N ASP A 34 -21.37 5.01 -11.04
CA ASP A 34 -21.13 5.06 -12.49
C ASP A 34 -19.65 5.30 -12.87
N GLY A 35 -18.84 5.79 -11.93
CA GLY A 35 -17.41 6.03 -12.15
C GLY A 35 -16.60 4.77 -12.51
N ALA A 36 -15.52 4.94 -13.28
CA ALA A 36 -14.67 3.86 -13.78
C ALA A 36 -14.14 2.92 -12.67
N ASN A 37 -13.80 3.47 -11.49
CA ASN A 37 -13.35 2.66 -10.36
C ASN A 37 -14.47 1.78 -9.78
N SER A 38 -15.68 2.34 -9.61
CA SER A 38 -16.86 1.60 -9.16
C SER A 38 -17.17 0.45 -10.11
N ARG A 39 -17.14 0.71 -11.42
CA ARG A 39 -17.34 -0.32 -12.45
C ARG A 39 -16.29 -1.44 -12.35
N ARG A 40 -15.01 -1.10 -12.16
CA ARG A 40 -13.94 -2.09 -12.00
C ARG A 40 -14.18 -2.99 -10.78
N ILE A 41 -14.60 -2.41 -9.65
CA ILE A 41 -14.92 -3.16 -8.42
C ILE A 41 -16.08 -4.13 -8.68
N ILE A 42 -17.16 -3.66 -9.29
CA ILE A 42 -18.35 -4.47 -9.59
C ILE A 42 -17.98 -5.61 -10.53
N ILE A 43 -17.25 -5.35 -11.63
CA ILE A 43 -16.79 -6.39 -12.56
C ILE A 43 -15.97 -7.47 -11.83
N GLY A 44 -15.09 -7.07 -10.91
CA GLY A 44 -14.33 -8.01 -10.08
C GLY A 44 -15.25 -8.93 -9.25
N MET A 45 -16.21 -8.34 -8.53
CA MET A 45 -17.19 -9.10 -7.75
C MET A 45 -18.04 -10.05 -8.61
N VAL A 46 -18.45 -9.61 -9.79
CA VAL A 46 -19.25 -10.44 -10.71
C VAL A 46 -18.45 -11.66 -11.17
N LYS A 47 -17.19 -11.46 -11.56
CA LYS A 47 -16.33 -12.54 -12.07
C LYS A 47 -15.92 -13.55 -10.99
N GLU A 48 -15.60 -13.07 -9.79
CA GLU A 48 -15.03 -13.88 -8.71
C GLU A 48 -15.76 -13.56 -7.39
N TRP A 49 -17.05 -13.90 -7.33
CA TRP A 49 -17.82 -13.68 -6.11
C TRP A 49 -17.37 -14.64 -5.01
N ASP A 50 -16.91 -14.09 -3.90
CA ASP A 50 -16.55 -14.82 -2.69
C ASP A 50 -17.35 -14.30 -1.49
N TRP A 51 -18.15 -15.18 -0.90
CA TRP A 51 -18.94 -14.86 0.29
C TRP A 51 -18.07 -14.49 1.50
N ALA A 52 -16.83 -15.00 1.59
CA ALA A 52 -15.89 -14.63 2.65
C ALA A 52 -15.45 -13.15 2.55
N LEU A 53 -15.49 -12.58 1.35
CA LEU A 53 -15.18 -11.16 1.10
C LEU A 53 -16.44 -10.27 1.16
N CYS A 54 -17.64 -10.87 1.11
CA CYS A 54 -18.91 -10.15 1.16
C CYS A 54 -19.33 -9.83 2.61
N GLN A 55 -18.80 -8.74 3.16
CA GLN A 55 -19.28 -8.20 4.43
C GLN A 55 -20.79 -7.90 4.38
N PRO A 56 -21.53 -8.00 5.50
CA PRO A 56 -22.91 -7.53 5.57
C PRO A 56 -23.05 -6.06 5.16
N LEU A 57 -24.14 -5.74 4.45
CA LEU A 57 -24.52 -4.36 4.14
C LEU A 57 -24.97 -3.67 5.43
N VAL A 58 -24.73 -2.36 5.55
CA VAL A 58 -25.38 -1.57 6.61
C VAL A 58 -26.61 -0.92 6.01
N VAL A 59 -27.77 -1.10 6.64
CA VAL A 59 -29.07 -0.66 6.12
C VAL A 59 -29.83 0.10 7.19
N SER A 60 -30.48 1.19 6.81
CA SER A 60 -31.42 1.94 7.64
C SER A 60 -32.85 1.49 7.31
N ARG A 61 -33.60 1.08 8.33
CA ARG A 61 -35.05 0.87 8.24
C ARG A 61 -35.75 2.13 8.74
N ARG A 62 -36.44 2.82 7.83
CA ARG A 62 -37.20 4.03 8.12
C ARG A 62 -38.56 3.69 8.75
N ALA A 63 -39.27 4.72 9.23
CA ALA A 63 -40.54 4.57 9.93
C ALA A 63 -41.65 3.92 9.06
N ASP A 64 -41.59 4.11 7.75
CA ASP A 64 -42.49 3.49 6.76
C ASP A 64 -42.10 2.04 6.41
N GLY A 65 -41.05 1.50 7.03
CA GLY A 65 -40.53 0.15 6.78
C GLY A 65 -39.59 0.06 5.57
N SER A 66 -39.39 1.14 4.82
CA SER A 66 -38.47 1.16 3.69
C SER A 66 -37.02 0.96 4.15
N LEU A 67 -36.23 0.29 3.29
CA LEU A 67 -34.87 -0.10 3.58
C LEU A 67 -33.90 0.66 2.67
N PHE A 68 -33.00 1.42 3.27
CA PHE A 68 -32.01 2.24 2.58
C PHE A 68 -30.60 1.76 2.94
N ILE A 69 -29.82 1.40 1.93
CA ILE A 69 -28.41 1.07 2.11
C ILE A 69 -27.72 2.29 2.69
N LEU A 70 -26.84 2.12 3.68
CA LEU A 70 -25.87 3.12 4.15
C LEU A 70 -24.45 2.73 3.72
N ASP A 71 -24.13 1.44 3.68
CA ASP A 71 -22.85 0.92 3.17
C ASP A 71 -23.05 -0.40 2.42
N GLY A 72 -22.33 -0.56 1.30
CA GLY A 72 -22.33 -1.79 0.49
C GLY A 72 -23.09 -1.74 -0.84
N GLN A 73 -23.25 -0.55 -1.40
CA GLN A 73 -23.87 -0.33 -2.72
C GLN A 73 -23.20 -1.16 -3.85
N HIS A 74 -21.86 -1.29 -3.88
CA HIS A 74 -21.16 -2.11 -4.88
C HIS A 74 -21.47 -3.60 -4.74
N ARG A 75 -21.65 -4.11 -3.51
CA ARG A 75 -22.03 -5.51 -3.25
C ARG A 75 -23.44 -5.78 -3.76
N LYS A 76 -24.39 -4.86 -3.50
CA LYS A 76 -25.74 -4.92 -4.07
C LYS A 76 -25.71 -4.89 -5.60
N ALA A 77 -24.94 -4.00 -6.20
CA ALA A 77 -24.80 -3.92 -7.66
C ALA A 77 -24.21 -5.21 -8.24
N GLY A 78 -23.13 -5.75 -7.66
CA GLY A 78 -22.55 -7.02 -8.10
C GLY A 78 -23.52 -8.20 -7.99
N ALA A 79 -24.29 -8.30 -6.90
CA ALA A 79 -25.32 -9.34 -6.74
C ALA A 79 -26.43 -9.21 -7.80
N VAL A 80 -26.87 -7.99 -8.10
CA VAL A 80 -27.84 -7.71 -9.17
C VAL A 80 -27.29 -8.12 -10.54
N GLU A 81 -26.06 -7.72 -10.87
CA GLU A 81 -25.42 -8.04 -12.15
C GLU A 81 -25.19 -9.55 -12.35
N ARG A 82 -24.92 -10.30 -11.28
CA ARG A 82 -24.79 -11.76 -11.37
C ARG A 82 -26.13 -12.46 -11.62
N GLY A 83 -27.23 -11.90 -11.12
CA GLY A 83 -28.58 -12.45 -11.29
C GLY A 83 -28.90 -13.73 -10.50
N ASP A 84 -27.90 -14.39 -9.90
CA ASP A 84 -28.05 -15.63 -9.14
C ASP A 84 -28.05 -15.44 -7.59
N ILE A 85 -27.95 -14.20 -7.11
CA ILE A 85 -27.89 -13.86 -5.69
C ILE A 85 -29.16 -13.09 -5.27
N PRO A 86 -30.19 -13.77 -4.72
CA PRO A 86 -31.47 -13.12 -4.41
C PRO A 86 -31.45 -12.30 -3.11
N HIS A 87 -30.55 -12.61 -2.17
CA HIS A 87 -30.50 -11.98 -0.85
C HIS A 87 -29.06 -11.64 -0.44
N LEU A 88 -28.90 -10.58 0.35
CA LEU A 88 -27.62 -10.21 0.96
C LEU A 88 -27.75 -10.09 2.48
N PRO A 89 -26.69 -10.44 3.25
CA PRO A 89 -26.69 -10.26 4.69
C PRO A 89 -26.61 -8.76 5.01
N CYS A 90 -27.44 -8.31 5.95
CA CYS A 90 -27.61 -6.91 6.30
C CYS A 90 -27.60 -6.71 7.82
N VAL A 91 -26.87 -5.70 8.28
CA VAL A 91 -26.98 -5.09 9.61
C VAL A 91 -28.02 -3.97 9.50
N VAL A 92 -29.18 -4.15 10.13
CA VAL A 92 -30.30 -3.21 10.01
C VAL A 92 -30.37 -2.30 11.24
N LEU A 93 -30.30 -1.00 10.99
CA LEU A 93 -30.45 0.07 11.98
C LEU A 93 -31.89 0.60 11.93
N THR A 94 -32.51 0.86 13.08
CA THR A 94 -33.84 1.46 13.18
C THR A 94 -33.78 2.84 13.81
N GLY A 95 -34.84 3.63 13.61
CA GLY A 95 -35.05 4.90 14.34
C GLY A 95 -34.06 6.01 13.99
N ARG A 96 -33.52 6.02 12.77
CA ARG A 96 -32.65 7.09 12.27
C ARG A 96 -33.44 8.01 11.34
N ASP A 97 -33.18 9.31 11.45
CA ASP A 97 -33.59 10.28 10.44
C ASP A 97 -32.50 10.37 9.33
N THR A 98 -32.82 11.07 8.24
CA THR A 98 -31.90 11.23 7.09
C THR A 98 -30.56 11.87 7.51
N SER A 99 -30.57 12.76 8.50
CA SER A 99 -29.35 13.41 9.01
C SER A 99 -28.44 12.41 9.75
N ALA A 100 -29.01 11.58 10.63
CA ALA A 100 -28.31 10.53 11.34
C ALA A 100 -27.83 9.42 10.39
N GLU A 101 -28.57 9.12 9.33
CA GLU A 101 -28.14 8.23 8.25
C GLU A 101 -26.88 8.75 7.56
N ALA A 102 -26.88 10.01 7.11
CA ALA A 102 -25.74 10.65 6.47
C ALA A 102 -24.50 10.70 7.38
N ALA A 103 -24.68 11.06 8.66
CA ALA A 103 -23.60 11.04 9.64
C ALA A 103 -23.03 9.62 9.84
N THR A 104 -23.89 8.60 9.83
CA THR A 104 -23.48 7.20 9.94
C THR A 104 -22.71 6.76 8.70
N PHE A 105 -23.17 7.11 7.50
CA PHE A 105 -22.48 6.86 6.24
C PHE A 105 -21.05 7.46 6.25
N VAL A 106 -20.90 8.73 6.62
CA VAL A 106 -19.60 9.40 6.72
C VAL A 106 -18.71 8.68 7.74
N ALA A 107 -19.24 8.39 8.94
CA ALA A 107 -18.47 7.74 9.99
C ALA A 107 -17.97 6.33 9.58
N LEU A 108 -18.83 5.52 8.96
CA LEU A 108 -18.45 4.17 8.49
C LEU A 108 -17.34 4.22 7.44
N ASN A 109 -17.36 5.21 6.56
CA ASN A 109 -16.39 5.33 5.47
C ASN A 109 -15.08 6.00 5.88
N THR A 110 -15.09 6.83 6.92
CA THR A 110 -13.91 7.61 7.36
C THR A 110 -13.18 6.95 8.52
N LYS A 111 -13.88 6.24 9.42
CA LYS A 111 -13.27 5.60 10.60
C LYS A 111 -12.63 4.26 10.29
N ARG A 112 -12.71 3.76 9.05
CA ARG A 112 -12.08 2.51 8.67
C ARG A 112 -10.57 2.68 8.67
N GLN A 113 -9.89 1.99 9.59
CA GLN A 113 -8.44 1.89 9.56
C GLN A 113 -8.04 1.05 8.33
N LYS A 114 -7.32 1.67 7.40
CA LYS A 114 -6.74 0.95 6.26
C LYS A 114 -5.61 0.08 6.76
N LEU A 115 -5.55 -1.17 6.27
CA LEU A 115 -4.37 -2.00 6.45
C LEU A 115 -3.16 -1.27 5.86
N SER A 116 -2.06 -1.28 6.60
CA SER A 116 -0.81 -0.74 6.07
C SER A 116 -0.28 -1.65 4.97
N GLN A 117 0.63 -1.14 4.15
CA GLN A 117 1.28 -1.95 3.13
C GLN A 117 2.06 -3.13 3.74
N ALA A 118 2.65 -2.97 4.94
CA ALA A 118 3.31 -4.09 5.61
C ALA A 118 2.32 -5.15 6.10
N ASP A 119 1.14 -4.75 6.60
CA ASP A 119 0.10 -5.70 7.00
C ASP A 119 -0.40 -6.50 5.80
N ILE A 120 -0.56 -5.84 4.64
CA ILE A 120 -0.91 -6.50 3.37
C ILE A 120 0.18 -7.51 2.99
N PHE A 121 1.46 -7.15 3.07
CA PHE A 121 2.58 -8.05 2.77
C PHE A 121 2.59 -9.29 3.67
N ASN A 122 2.45 -9.08 4.98
CA ASN A 122 2.40 -10.17 5.95
C ASN A 122 1.18 -11.07 5.70
N GLY A 123 0.04 -10.49 5.33
CA GLY A 123 -1.15 -11.24 4.91
C GLY A 123 -0.90 -12.09 3.67
N MET A 124 -0.23 -11.54 2.64
CA MET A 124 0.13 -12.30 1.43
C MET A 124 1.08 -13.45 1.74
N LEU A 125 2.09 -13.24 2.60
CA LEU A 125 2.98 -14.30 3.07
C LEU A 125 2.21 -15.41 3.78
N ALA A 126 1.31 -15.05 4.69
CA ALA A 126 0.47 -16.02 5.41
C ALA A 126 -0.48 -16.77 4.48
N ALA A 127 -0.97 -16.12 3.42
CA ALA A 127 -1.78 -16.73 2.37
C ALA A 127 -0.97 -17.61 1.41
N GLY A 128 0.36 -17.65 1.56
CA GLY A 128 1.23 -18.48 0.74
C GLY A 128 1.54 -17.91 -0.65
N ASP A 129 1.37 -16.60 -0.86
CA ASP A 129 1.65 -15.94 -2.13
C ASP A 129 3.13 -16.10 -2.55
N GLU A 130 3.36 -16.65 -3.75
CA GLU A 130 4.69 -17.00 -4.24
C GLU A 130 5.56 -15.75 -4.54
N GLU A 131 4.95 -14.65 -4.98
CA GLU A 131 5.69 -13.39 -5.21
C GLU A 131 6.15 -12.78 -3.87
N ALA A 132 5.29 -12.81 -2.86
CA ALA A 132 5.61 -12.35 -1.52
C ALA A 132 6.71 -13.21 -0.90
N LYS A 133 6.63 -14.54 -1.03
CA LYS A 133 7.67 -15.47 -0.56
C LYS A 133 9.02 -15.23 -1.26
N ALA A 134 9.02 -15.06 -2.58
CA ALA A 134 10.23 -14.76 -3.34
C ALA A 134 10.87 -13.45 -2.88
N MET A 135 10.05 -12.41 -2.66
CA MET A 135 10.53 -11.14 -2.10
C MET A 135 11.09 -11.32 -0.68
N GLN A 136 10.42 -12.08 0.19
CA GLN A 136 10.93 -12.36 1.54
C GLN A 136 12.28 -13.09 1.51
N ALA A 137 12.43 -14.09 0.64
CA ALA A 137 13.69 -14.81 0.46
C ALA A 137 14.80 -13.89 -0.06
N MET A 138 14.50 -13.02 -1.04
CA MET A 138 15.46 -12.04 -1.54
C MET A 138 15.91 -11.07 -0.45
N LEU A 139 14.97 -10.55 0.36
CA LEU A 139 15.33 -9.65 1.47
C LEU A 139 16.26 -10.36 2.46
N GLN A 140 15.95 -11.60 2.84
CA GLN A 140 16.81 -12.39 3.74
C GLN A 140 18.21 -12.61 3.15
N GLN A 141 18.30 -12.98 1.86
CA GLN A 141 19.57 -13.20 1.17
C GLN A 141 20.42 -11.93 1.06
N THR A 142 19.79 -10.77 0.98
CA THR A 142 20.44 -9.45 0.88
C THR A 142 20.60 -8.76 2.24
N GLY A 143 20.39 -9.49 3.35
CA GLY A 143 20.60 -8.98 4.71
C GLY A 143 19.55 -7.98 5.20
N TRP A 144 18.41 -7.89 4.52
CA TRP A 144 17.28 -7.06 4.90
C TRP A 144 16.17 -7.86 5.59
N ARG A 145 15.43 -7.16 6.45
CA ARG A 145 14.24 -7.68 7.13
C ARG A 145 13.09 -6.72 6.95
N GLN A 146 11.98 -7.22 6.38
CA GLN A 146 10.74 -6.44 6.35
C GLN A 146 10.23 -6.23 7.78
N ARG A 147 10.07 -4.96 8.14
CA ARG A 147 9.52 -4.55 9.43
C ARG A 147 7.99 -4.62 9.41
N SER A 148 7.42 -5.13 10.50
CA SER A 148 5.98 -5.05 10.77
C SER A 148 5.59 -3.72 11.40
N HIS A 149 4.45 -3.16 11.00
CA HIS A 149 3.93 -1.90 11.56
C HIS A 149 3.51 -2.01 13.04
N SER A 150 3.33 -3.21 13.58
CA SER A 150 2.97 -3.44 14.99
C SER A 150 4.15 -3.33 15.98
N THR A 151 5.34 -2.94 15.52
CA THR A 151 6.55 -2.92 16.35
C THR A 151 6.81 -1.54 16.96
N THR A 152 6.75 -1.44 18.29
CA THR A 152 7.15 -0.25 19.07
C THR A 152 8.66 -0.08 19.18
N SER A 153 9.45 -1.04 18.68
CA SER A 153 10.91 -1.02 18.73
C SER A 153 11.53 0.09 17.88
N ALA A 154 12.76 0.48 18.18
CA ALA A 154 13.50 1.41 17.33
C ALA A 154 13.77 0.80 15.93
N PHE A 155 13.96 1.65 14.93
CA PHE A 155 14.38 1.22 13.58
C PHE A 155 15.88 0.94 13.61
N VAL A 156 16.26 -0.29 13.28
CA VAL A 156 17.66 -0.76 13.37
C VAL A 156 18.23 -1.04 11.97
N ALA A 157 19.55 -1.23 11.89
CA ALA A 157 20.21 -1.59 10.64
C ALA A 157 19.62 -2.89 10.06
N GLY A 158 19.43 -2.91 8.73
CA GLY A 158 18.78 -4.02 8.04
C GLY A 158 17.24 -4.04 8.13
N ASP A 159 16.59 -3.15 8.89
CA ASP A 159 15.13 -3.00 8.79
C ASP A 159 14.72 -2.31 7.48
N LEU A 160 13.64 -2.80 6.87
CA LEU A 160 13.07 -2.27 5.64
C LEU A 160 11.54 -2.19 5.75
N ALA A 161 10.93 -1.11 5.28
CA ALA A 161 9.49 -0.87 5.37
C ALA A 161 8.79 -0.78 4.00
N CYS A 162 9.43 -1.26 2.93
CA CYS A 162 8.98 -1.07 1.56
C CYS A 162 8.91 -2.35 0.70
N ALA A 163 8.84 -3.55 1.29
CA ALA A 163 8.71 -4.81 0.54
C ALA A 163 7.58 -4.80 -0.52
N PRO A 164 6.37 -4.25 -0.26
CA PRO A 164 5.31 -4.17 -1.28
C PRO A 164 5.67 -3.32 -2.50
N MET A 165 6.52 -2.31 -2.32
CA MET A 165 7.04 -1.51 -3.44
C MET A 165 8.04 -2.35 -4.24
N LEU A 166 8.91 -3.10 -3.57
CA LEU A 166 9.88 -3.98 -4.21
C LEU A 166 9.22 -5.13 -4.98
N THR A 167 8.12 -5.70 -4.48
CA THR A 167 7.35 -6.72 -5.24
C THR A 167 6.86 -6.17 -6.58
N ARG A 168 6.44 -4.90 -6.63
CA ARG A 168 6.07 -4.25 -7.91
C ARG A 168 7.29 -3.98 -8.77
N SER A 169 8.40 -3.57 -8.15
CA SER A 169 9.66 -3.32 -8.85
C SER A 169 10.22 -4.60 -9.49
N LEU A 170 10.07 -5.78 -8.88
CA LEU A 170 10.47 -7.04 -9.50
C LEU A 170 9.78 -7.25 -10.86
N LYS A 171 8.49 -6.90 -10.98
CA LYS A 171 7.76 -7.00 -12.25
C LYS A 171 8.25 -5.99 -13.29
N ALA A 172 8.72 -4.83 -12.86
CA ALA A 172 9.11 -3.74 -13.75
C ALA A 172 10.59 -3.80 -14.17
N PHE A 173 11.48 -4.22 -13.27
CA PHE A 173 12.93 -4.19 -13.46
C PHE A 173 13.57 -5.58 -13.56
N GLY A 174 12.85 -6.64 -13.19
CA GLY A 174 13.40 -7.99 -13.08
C GLY A 174 14.14 -8.21 -11.75
N GLU A 175 14.65 -9.43 -11.57
CA GLU A 175 15.24 -9.87 -10.30
C GLU A 175 16.61 -9.22 -10.04
N ALA A 176 17.49 -9.21 -11.04
CA ALA A 176 18.88 -8.80 -10.87
C ALA A 176 19.03 -7.32 -10.44
N PRO A 177 18.35 -6.33 -11.06
CA PRO A 177 18.50 -4.94 -10.63
C PRO A 177 17.98 -4.68 -9.21
N VAL A 178 16.90 -5.36 -8.82
CA VAL A 178 16.34 -5.25 -7.45
C VAL A 178 17.30 -5.86 -6.44
N ARG A 179 17.81 -7.06 -6.73
CA ARG A 179 18.79 -7.76 -5.88
C ARG A 179 20.06 -6.93 -5.71
N ASN A 180 20.65 -6.45 -6.80
CA ASN A 180 21.89 -5.67 -6.76
C ASN A 180 21.71 -4.34 -6.02
N ALA A 181 20.59 -3.64 -6.21
CA ALA A 181 20.27 -2.44 -5.46
C ALA A 181 20.13 -2.71 -3.94
N LEU A 182 19.48 -3.82 -3.56
CA LEU A 182 19.36 -4.23 -2.16
C LEU A 182 20.73 -4.57 -1.56
N THR A 183 21.54 -5.34 -2.27
CA THR A 183 22.90 -5.71 -1.84
C THR A 183 23.77 -4.48 -1.65
N ALA A 184 23.88 -3.62 -2.66
CA ALA A 184 24.73 -2.43 -2.60
C ALA A 184 24.33 -1.48 -1.47
N LEU A 185 23.02 -1.24 -1.29
CA LEU A 185 22.55 -0.41 -0.19
C LEU A 185 22.78 -1.06 1.17
N ARG A 186 22.68 -2.39 1.28
CA ARG A 186 22.94 -3.09 2.54
C ARG A 186 24.41 -3.01 2.92
N GLU A 187 25.30 -3.25 1.96
CA GLU A 187 26.74 -3.32 2.15
C GLU A 187 27.32 -1.94 2.46
N ALA A 188 26.88 -0.89 1.76
CA ALA A 188 27.26 0.49 2.06
C ALA A 188 26.88 0.92 3.48
N TYR A 189 25.83 0.32 4.06
CA TYR A 189 25.25 0.73 5.34
C TYR A 189 25.04 -0.45 6.30
N LEU A 190 26.07 -1.29 6.47
CA LEU A 190 26.01 -2.52 7.28
C LEU A 190 25.48 -2.31 8.71
N GLN A 191 25.89 -1.23 9.38
CA GLN A 191 25.50 -0.91 10.76
C GLN A 191 24.56 0.31 10.87
N THR A 192 24.20 0.91 9.73
CA THR A 192 23.44 2.17 9.70
C THR A 192 21.97 1.92 9.34
N PRO A 193 21.02 2.40 10.14
CA PRO A 193 19.59 2.34 9.80
C PRO A 193 19.24 3.22 8.60
N VAL A 194 18.82 2.63 7.48
CA VAL A 194 18.46 3.35 6.25
C VAL A 194 16.94 3.66 6.20
N ARG A 195 16.53 4.76 6.85
CA ARG A 195 15.10 5.11 6.99
C ARG A 195 14.42 5.49 5.68
N ASN A 196 15.18 6.03 4.73
CA ASN A 196 14.71 6.43 3.40
C ASN A 196 15.02 5.37 2.32
N ALA A 197 15.20 4.10 2.70
CA ALA A 197 15.55 3.00 1.79
C ALA A 197 14.62 2.93 0.57
N ALA A 198 13.32 3.20 0.72
CA ALA A 198 12.38 3.21 -0.40
C ALA A 198 12.74 4.25 -1.49
N THR A 199 13.29 5.40 -1.10
CA THR A 199 13.74 6.45 -2.04
C THR A 199 15.04 6.03 -2.70
N LEU A 200 16.02 5.58 -1.90
CA LEU A 200 17.35 5.22 -2.40
C LEU A 200 17.28 4.00 -3.33
N LEU A 201 16.52 2.96 -2.96
CA LEU A 201 16.33 1.79 -3.82
C LEU A 201 15.68 2.16 -5.16
N LYS A 202 14.74 3.12 -5.17
CA LYS A 202 14.15 3.62 -6.43
C LYS A 202 15.17 4.33 -7.33
N ALA A 203 16.20 4.95 -6.76
CA ALA A 203 17.28 5.58 -7.50
C ALA A 203 18.32 4.55 -7.97
N LEU A 204 18.61 3.54 -7.14
CA LEU A 204 19.59 2.48 -7.45
C LEU A 204 19.09 1.48 -8.50
N MET A 205 17.81 1.10 -8.47
CA MET A 205 17.29 0.07 -9.39
C MET A 205 17.47 0.44 -10.89
N PRO A 206 17.21 1.69 -11.34
CA PRO A 206 17.51 2.10 -12.71
C PRO A 206 19.00 1.98 -13.08
N ILE A 207 19.91 2.39 -12.20
CA ILE A 207 21.37 2.31 -12.41
C ILE A 207 21.77 0.88 -12.77
N TYR A 208 21.30 -0.10 -11.99
CA TYR A 208 21.57 -1.52 -12.26
C TYR A 208 20.81 -2.08 -13.47
N ARG A 209 19.61 -1.58 -13.76
CA ARG A 209 18.82 -2.01 -14.92
C ARG A 209 19.50 -1.57 -16.23
N ASP A 210 19.99 -0.34 -16.25
CA ASP A 210 20.50 0.31 -17.46
C ASP A 210 21.97 -0.04 -17.73
N GLY A 211 22.63 -0.78 -16.82
CA GLY A 211 24.03 -1.16 -16.97
C GLY A 211 24.98 0.02 -16.79
N ASP A 212 24.58 1.06 -16.03
CA ASP A 212 25.39 2.28 -15.85
C ASP A 212 26.73 2.03 -15.14
N LEU A 213 26.88 0.85 -14.53
CA LEU A 213 28.09 0.38 -13.85
C LEU A 213 28.84 -0.70 -14.66
N ASP A 214 28.37 -1.06 -15.86
CA ASP A 214 28.96 -2.13 -16.66
C ASP A 214 30.39 -1.76 -17.07
N GLY A 215 31.33 -2.65 -16.76
CA GLY A 215 32.77 -2.42 -16.98
C GLY A 215 33.44 -1.53 -15.93
N GLY A 216 32.69 -1.05 -14.92
CA GLY A 216 33.23 -0.41 -13.71
C GLY A 216 33.44 -1.42 -12.57
N ASP A 217 34.00 -0.92 -11.47
CA ASP A 217 34.15 -1.67 -10.22
C ASP A 217 32.88 -1.49 -9.33
N PRO A 218 32.10 -2.57 -9.09
CA PRO A 218 30.93 -2.53 -8.22
C PRO A 218 31.26 -2.24 -6.76
N ASP A 219 32.41 -2.69 -6.26
CA ASP A 219 32.82 -2.49 -4.87
C ASP A 219 33.15 -1.01 -4.63
N LEU A 220 33.77 -0.36 -5.62
CA LEU A 220 34.00 1.09 -5.60
C LEU A 220 32.69 1.88 -5.59
N PHE A 221 31.64 1.40 -6.29
CA PHE A 221 30.32 2.04 -6.24
C PHE A 221 29.70 1.93 -4.84
N ILE A 222 29.81 0.75 -4.22
CA ILE A 222 29.35 0.54 -2.84
C ILE A 222 30.12 1.44 -1.86
N GLN A 223 31.44 1.55 -2.03
CA GLN A 223 32.27 2.47 -1.26
C GLN A 223 31.82 3.92 -1.45
N THR A 224 31.59 4.35 -2.69
CA THR A 224 31.06 5.69 -3.00
C THR A 224 29.76 5.98 -2.26
N LEU A 225 28.84 5.01 -2.22
CA LEU A 225 27.58 5.17 -1.47
C LEU A 225 27.84 5.41 0.02
N SER A 226 28.83 4.72 0.61
CA SER A 226 29.16 4.81 2.03
C SER A 226 29.86 6.10 2.46
N GLU A 227 30.34 6.92 1.51
CA GLU A 227 30.97 8.22 1.80
C GLU A 227 29.97 9.30 2.27
N ALA A 228 28.67 9.03 2.20
CA ALA A 228 27.61 9.91 2.69
C ALA A 228 26.61 9.16 3.56
N GLU A 229 26.00 9.86 4.53
CA GLU A 229 24.88 9.28 5.28
C GLU A 229 23.68 9.05 4.35
N PRO A 230 22.83 8.02 4.60
CA PRO A 230 21.74 7.70 3.68
C PRO A 230 20.77 8.86 3.41
N ALA A 231 20.58 9.75 4.39
CA ALA A 231 19.72 10.92 4.25
C ALA A 231 20.31 11.98 3.30
N ASP A 232 21.62 12.07 3.21
CA ASP A 232 22.32 13.12 2.45
C ASP A 232 22.23 12.90 0.95
N TRP A 233 22.04 11.66 0.49
CA TRP A 233 21.79 11.37 -0.93
C TRP A 233 20.55 12.09 -1.48
N GLU A 234 19.56 12.40 -0.65
CA GLU A 234 18.42 13.23 -1.09
C GLU A 234 18.81 14.70 -1.25
N LEU A 235 19.71 15.22 -0.40
CA LEU A 235 20.27 16.56 -0.52
C LEU A 235 21.14 16.66 -1.78
N HIS A 236 22.04 15.70 -2.00
CA HIS A 236 22.87 15.61 -3.21
C HIS A 236 21.99 15.57 -4.47
N GLY A 237 20.93 14.77 -4.46
CA GLY A 237 19.98 14.73 -5.56
C GLY A 237 19.27 16.07 -5.80
N MET A 238 18.94 16.82 -4.74
CA MET A 238 18.37 18.17 -4.88
C MET A 238 19.37 19.15 -5.50
N ASP A 239 20.63 19.12 -5.09
CA ASP A 239 21.67 19.98 -5.65
C ASP A 239 21.99 19.62 -7.11
N HIS A 240 22.07 18.32 -7.43
CA HIS A 240 22.19 17.84 -8.80
C HIS A 240 21.01 18.27 -9.67
N ARG A 241 19.78 18.22 -9.13
CA ARG A 241 18.58 18.71 -9.84
C ARG A 241 18.61 20.22 -10.11
N ARG A 242 19.26 21.04 -9.28
CA ARG A 242 19.44 22.48 -9.56
C ARG A 242 20.27 22.69 -10.83
N LYS A 243 21.25 21.83 -11.08
CA LYS A 243 22.06 21.82 -12.32
C LYS A 243 21.30 21.19 -13.50
N HIS A 244 20.37 20.26 -13.21
CA HIS A 244 19.60 19.50 -14.21
C HIS A 244 18.08 19.54 -13.94
N PRO A 245 17.40 20.68 -14.21
CA PRO A 245 16.03 20.93 -13.74
C PRO A 245 14.95 20.03 -14.37
N VAL A 246 15.24 19.38 -15.51
CA VAL A 246 14.32 18.47 -16.21
C VAL A 246 14.18 17.13 -15.48
N LEU A 247 15.19 16.73 -14.69
CA LEU A 247 15.17 15.44 -14.00
C LEU A 247 14.09 15.42 -12.92
N SER A 248 13.44 14.27 -12.77
CA SER A 248 12.64 13.97 -11.60
C SER A 248 13.52 13.88 -10.35
N ARG A 249 12.91 13.89 -9.17
CA ARG A 249 13.63 13.74 -7.90
C ARG A 249 14.46 12.45 -7.85
N ILE A 250 13.92 11.32 -8.33
CA ILE A 250 14.60 10.02 -8.26
C ILE A 250 15.75 9.96 -9.27
N GLU A 251 15.55 10.45 -10.49
CA GLU A 251 16.61 10.51 -11.51
C GLU A 251 17.74 11.43 -11.05
N ALA A 252 17.43 12.53 -10.38
CA ALA A 252 18.44 13.44 -9.87
C ALA A 252 19.30 12.81 -8.75
N ILE A 253 18.71 12.02 -7.85
CA ILE A 253 19.46 11.24 -6.83
C ILE A 253 20.36 10.19 -7.52
N SER A 254 19.81 9.49 -8.51
CA SER A 254 20.57 8.48 -9.29
C SER A 254 21.78 9.14 -9.97
N GLY A 255 21.56 10.29 -10.61
CA GLY A 255 22.60 11.08 -11.25
C GLY A 255 23.67 11.57 -10.28
N SER A 256 23.31 12.01 -9.08
CA SER A 256 24.31 12.41 -8.07
C SER A 256 25.16 11.24 -7.58
N MET A 257 24.59 10.04 -7.46
CA MET A 257 25.36 8.83 -7.10
C MET A 257 26.37 8.46 -8.20
N LEU A 258 25.95 8.54 -9.47
CA LEU A 258 26.82 8.29 -10.61
C LEU A 258 27.90 9.38 -10.80
N GLU A 259 27.59 10.64 -10.51
CA GLU A 259 28.56 11.74 -10.52
C GLU A 259 29.66 11.48 -9.48
N ALA A 260 29.28 11.20 -8.23
CA ALA A 260 30.23 10.86 -7.16
C ALA A 260 31.10 9.63 -7.50
N TYR A 261 30.49 8.59 -8.07
CA TYR A 261 31.22 7.38 -8.47
C TYR A 261 32.29 7.65 -9.52
N ARG A 262 31.96 8.48 -10.52
CA ARG A 262 32.92 8.87 -11.58
C ARG A 262 34.05 9.74 -11.04
N GLU A 263 33.78 10.59 -10.05
CA GLU A 263 34.81 11.39 -9.39
C GLU A 263 35.77 10.49 -8.59
N MET A 264 35.23 9.54 -7.83
CA MET A 264 36.02 8.58 -7.06
C MET A 264 36.87 7.68 -7.96
N SER A 265 36.30 7.17 -9.05
CA SER A 265 37.01 6.34 -10.04
C SER A 265 38.19 7.06 -10.70
N LYS A 266 38.09 8.38 -10.90
CA LYS A 266 39.21 9.19 -11.42
C LYS A 266 40.31 9.40 -10.39
N GLY A 267 39.95 9.47 -9.12
CA GLY A 267 40.89 9.65 -8.01
C GLY A 267 41.79 8.44 -7.78
N GLU A 268 41.28 7.22 -7.97
CA GLU A 268 42.08 5.98 -7.83
C GLU A 268 43.00 5.70 -9.04
N ALA A 269 42.68 6.25 -10.21
CA ALA A 269 43.47 6.07 -11.43
C ALA A 269 44.67 7.05 -11.54
N ALA A 270 44.80 8.01 -10.60
CA ALA A 270 45.82 9.06 -10.58
C ALA A 270 46.92 8.78 -9.54
#